data_AF-A0A2G4E7X8-F1
#
_entry.id   AF-A0A2G4E7X8-F1
#
_cell.length_a   1.000
_cell.length_b   1.000
_cell.length_c   1.000
_cell.angle_alpha   90.00
_cell.angle_beta   90.00
_cell.angle_gamma   90.00
#
_symmetry.space_group_name_H-M   'P 1'
#
loop_
_entity.id
_entity.type
_entity.pdbx_description
1 polymer ?
#
loop_
_entity_poly.entity_id
_entity_poly.type
_entity_poly.pdbx_seq_one_letter_code
_entity_poly.pdbx_strand_id
1 'polypeptide(L)'
;MRFRSIAKWDTPRESKNLLFFAQLVDELLFDYTLDSYKPSAMNTPILISEAEITILQVESSIINKANLKHIFDELCEILPKDEVALSLLAVDLNEVRSTLKSSPEQSKAAVIDLLAKQLSLTQYKVRCEEILITAVTEGHDLPRIRALTRTYMTTLLNSGYSARFISKIAQDYFFYDQNRISSNLAINEFISFFFSSEPEPHSFL
;
A
#
# COMPACT_ATOMS: atom_id res chain seq x y z
N MET A 1 7.46 18.96 -3.72
CA MET A 1 8.44 18.51 -2.72
C MET A 1 8.87 19.66 -1.82
N ARG A 2 8.48 19.63 -0.54
CA ARG A 2 8.92 20.61 0.47
C ARG A 2 10.30 20.18 0.97
N PHE A 3 11.31 21.04 0.84
CA PHE A 3 12.65 20.73 1.33
C PHE A 3 12.68 20.84 2.85
N ARG A 4 12.85 19.71 3.53
CA ARG A 4 13.09 19.65 4.98
C ARG A 4 14.58 19.63 5.27
N SER A 5 14.95 20.10 6.46
CA SER A 5 16.33 20.04 6.94
C SER A 5 16.80 18.59 7.02
N ILE A 6 17.99 18.32 6.48
CA ILE A 6 18.67 17.02 6.57
C ILE A 6 19.74 17.02 7.67
N ALA A 7 19.72 17.99 8.58
CA ALA A 7 20.76 18.14 9.61
C ALA A 7 20.93 16.89 10.47
N LYS A 8 19.86 16.12 10.71
CA LYS A 8 19.81 14.87 11.48
C LYS A 8 20.55 13.69 10.80
N TRP A 9 20.80 13.78 9.50
CA TRP A 9 21.35 12.69 8.70
C TRP A 9 22.88 12.76 8.72
N ASP A 10 23.53 11.75 9.30
CA ASP A 10 25.00 11.68 9.39
C ASP A 10 25.63 11.51 7.99
N THR A 11 25.04 10.65 7.18
CA THR A 11 25.54 10.27 5.86
C THR A 11 24.43 10.32 4.79
N PRO A 12 23.90 11.52 4.44
CA PRO A 12 22.76 11.64 3.52
C PRO A 12 22.98 11.00 2.15
N ARG A 13 24.23 10.99 1.66
CA ARG A 13 24.60 10.38 0.37
C ARG A 13 24.55 8.85 0.40
N GLU A 14 24.95 8.26 1.52
CA GLU A 14 24.93 6.80 1.72
C GLU A 14 23.52 6.33 2.06
N SER A 15 22.76 7.17 2.77
CA SER A 15 21.35 6.95 3.13
C SER A 15 20.36 7.50 2.09
N LYS A 16 20.78 7.65 0.82
CA LYS A 16 19.99 8.34 -0.22
C LYS A 16 18.63 7.70 -0.48
N ASN A 17 18.52 6.39 -0.37
CA ASN A 17 17.29 5.65 -0.64
C ASN A 17 16.27 5.91 0.47
N LEU A 18 16.72 5.84 1.73
CA LEU A 18 15.89 6.14 2.87
C LEU A 18 15.50 7.63 2.92
N LEU A 19 16.41 8.52 2.55
CA LEU A 19 16.10 9.94 2.43
C LEU A 19 15.02 10.19 1.36
N PHE A 20 15.14 9.54 0.20
CA PHE A 20 14.12 9.61 -0.84
C PHE A 20 12.77 9.08 -0.36
N PHE A 21 12.75 7.93 0.32
CA PHE A 21 11.56 7.38 0.97
C PHE A 21 10.93 8.39 1.94
N ALA A 22 11.71 8.94 2.87
CA ALA A 22 11.23 9.87 3.89
C ALA A 22 10.61 11.14 3.29
N GLN A 23 11.25 11.71 2.26
CA GLN A 23 10.73 12.88 1.57
C GLN A 23 9.47 12.56 0.76
N LEU A 24 9.38 11.35 0.20
CA LEU A 24 8.21 10.92 -0.56
C LEU A 24 7.00 10.68 0.36
N VAL A 25 7.18 10.06 1.52
CA VAL A 25 6.12 9.91 2.54
C VAL A 25 5.59 11.28 2.95
N ASP A 26 6.49 12.23 3.20
CA ASP A 26 6.10 13.60 3.55
C ASP A 26 5.29 14.29 2.44
N GLU A 27 5.69 14.13 1.18
CA GLU A 27 4.96 14.70 0.03
C GLU A 27 3.59 14.04 -0.16
N LEU A 28 3.52 12.71 -0.05
CA LEU A 28 2.28 11.94 -0.23
C LEU A 28 1.19 12.32 0.76
N LEU A 29 1.58 12.62 2.01
CA LEU A 29 0.66 12.87 3.12
C LEU A 29 0.50 14.36 3.44
N PHE A 30 1.08 15.25 2.63
CA PHE A 30 0.93 16.68 2.83
C PHE A 30 -0.43 17.17 2.32
N ASP A 31 -1.15 17.92 3.17
CA ASP A 31 -2.54 18.33 2.93
C ASP A 31 -2.73 19.11 1.61
N TYR A 32 -1.71 19.87 1.19
CA TYR A 32 -1.75 20.72 -0.01
C TYR A 32 -1.10 20.08 -1.24
N THR A 33 -0.74 18.79 -1.18
CA THR A 33 -0.27 18.06 -2.36
C THR A 33 -1.42 17.82 -3.33
N LEU A 34 -1.17 17.96 -4.64
CA LEU A 34 -2.18 17.68 -5.66
C LEU A 34 -2.67 16.24 -5.54
N ASP A 35 -3.96 16.00 -5.76
CA ASP A 35 -4.55 14.67 -5.55
C ASP A 35 -3.90 13.57 -6.41
N SER A 36 -3.40 13.91 -7.60
CA SER A 36 -2.64 12.98 -8.45
C SER A 36 -1.33 12.49 -7.84
N TYR A 37 -0.78 13.24 -6.88
CA TYR A 37 0.41 12.87 -6.13
C TYR A 37 0.10 12.16 -4.82
N LYS A 38 -1.12 12.22 -4.29
CA LYS A 38 -1.52 11.47 -3.08
C LYS A 38 -1.46 9.95 -3.32
N PRO A 39 -1.41 9.13 -2.25
CA PRO A 39 -1.58 7.69 -2.37
C PRO A 39 -2.86 7.34 -3.11
N SER A 40 -2.86 6.20 -3.83
CA SER A 40 -4.09 5.69 -4.42
C SER A 40 -5.11 5.43 -3.31
N ALA A 41 -6.40 5.62 -3.59
CA ALA A 41 -7.44 5.23 -2.64
C ALA A 41 -7.45 3.72 -2.42
N MET A 42 -7.19 2.96 -3.48
CA MET A 42 -7.28 1.50 -3.49
C MET A 42 -5.97 0.85 -3.93
N ASN A 43 -5.69 -0.30 -3.33
CA ASN A 43 -4.71 -1.29 -3.76
C ASN A 43 -5.43 -2.64 -3.96
N THR A 44 -4.70 -3.67 -4.40
CA THR A 44 -5.29 -4.97 -4.74
C THR A 44 -6.17 -5.59 -3.63
N PRO A 45 -5.75 -5.66 -2.34
CA PRO A 45 -6.61 -6.16 -1.27
C PRO A 45 -7.95 -5.45 -1.14
N ILE A 46 -7.98 -4.13 -1.34
CA ILE A 46 -9.19 -3.33 -1.17
C ILE A 46 -10.15 -3.52 -2.35
N LEU A 47 -9.63 -3.67 -3.57
CA LEU A 47 -10.44 -4.06 -4.73
C LEU A 47 -11.01 -5.47 -4.59
N ILE A 48 -10.26 -6.41 -4.00
CA ILE A 48 -10.75 -7.75 -3.71
C ILE A 48 -11.89 -7.69 -2.68
N SER A 49 -11.71 -6.91 -1.60
CA SER A 49 -12.76 -6.75 -0.58
C SER A 49 -14.01 -6.07 -1.16
N GLU A 50 -13.86 -5.06 -2.00
CA GLU A 50 -14.98 -4.44 -2.73
C GLU A 50 -15.69 -5.47 -3.62
N ALA A 51 -14.94 -6.32 -4.32
CA ALA A 51 -15.50 -7.40 -5.12
C ALA A 51 -16.30 -8.39 -4.27
N GLU A 52 -15.78 -8.84 -3.13
CA GLU A 52 -16.50 -9.74 -2.20
C GLU A 52 -17.82 -9.14 -1.73
N ILE A 53 -17.77 -7.88 -1.25
CA ILE A 53 -18.97 -7.17 -0.78
C ILE A 53 -20.00 -7.02 -1.90
N THR A 54 -19.54 -6.64 -3.10
CA THR A 54 -20.42 -6.44 -4.25
C THR A 54 -21.05 -7.76 -4.71
N ILE A 55 -20.32 -8.88 -4.66
CA ILE A 55 -20.86 -10.22 -4.97
C ILE A 55 -22.00 -10.55 -4.01
N LEU A 56 -21.80 -10.38 -2.69
CA LEU A 56 -22.83 -10.61 -1.68
C LEU A 56 -24.07 -9.71 -1.87
N GLN A 57 -23.87 -8.46 -2.29
CA GLN A 57 -24.95 -7.51 -2.59
C GLN A 57 -25.72 -7.88 -3.87
N VAL A 58 -25.06 -8.48 -4.86
CA VAL A 58 -25.71 -9.01 -6.06
C VAL A 58 -26.51 -10.27 -5.73
N GLU A 59 -25.95 -11.19 -4.94
CA GLU A 59 -26.63 -12.41 -4.49
C GLU A 59 -27.89 -12.09 -3.65
N SER A 60 -27.82 -11.03 -2.83
CA SER A 60 -28.96 -10.52 -2.06
C SER A 60 -29.91 -9.63 -2.87
N SER A 61 -29.71 -9.49 -4.18
CA SER A 61 -30.54 -8.66 -5.08
C SER A 61 -30.62 -7.17 -4.69
N ILE A 62 -29.66 -6.66 -3.94
CA ILE A 62 -29.55 -5.24 -3.54
C ILE A 62 -28.98 -4.42 -4.70
N ILE A 63 -28.00 -4.99 -5.43
CA ILE A 63 -27.28 -4.31 -6.51
C ILE A 63 -27.37 -5.11 -7.81
N ASN A 64 -27.37 -4.42 -8.96
CA ASN A 64 -27.30 -5.05 -10.27
C ASN A 64 -25.90 -5.58 -10.57
N LYS A 65 -25.81 -6.80 -11.11
CA LYS A 65 -24.56 -7.46 -11.55
C LYS A 65 -23.67 -6.64 -12.50
N ALA A 66 -24.22 -5.65 -13.21
CA ALA A 66 -23.45 -4.76 -14.07
C ALA A 66 -22.31 -4.04 -13.32
N ASN A 67 -22.46 -3.82 -12.01
CA ASN A 67 -21.45 -3.15 -11.17
C ASN A 67 -20.18 -4.01 -10.96
N LEU A 68 -20.28 -5.34 -11.02
CA LEU A 68 -19.13 -6.25 -10.85
C LEU A 68 -18.13 -6.17 -11.99
N LYS A 69 -18.59 -5.81 -13.19
CA LYS A 69 -17.73 -5.80 -14.39
C LYS A 69 -16.57 -4.83 -14.23
N HIS A 70 -16.84 -3.61 -13.76
CA HIS A 70 -15.81 -2.58 -13.61
C HIS A 70 -14.75 -2.99 -12.59
N ILE A 71 -15.16 -3.55 -11.46
CA ILE A 71 -14.25 -4.04 -10.41
C ILE A 71 -13.34 -5.15 -10.95
N PHE A 72 -13.91 -6.12 -11.69
CA PHE A 72 -13.12 -7.21 -12.27
C PHE A 72 -12.16 -6.73 -13.37
N ASP A 73 -12.58 -5.78 -14.20
CA ASP A 73 -11.74 -5.19 -15.23
C ASP A 73 -10.55 -4.45 -14.59
N GLU A 74 -10.80 -3.62 -13.57
CA GLU A 74 -9.76 -2.90 -12.82
C GLU A 74 -8.80 -3.86 -12.10
N LEU A 75 -9.32 -4.89 -11.42
CA LEU A 75 -8.50 -5.91 -10.77
C LEU A 75 -7.59 -6.63 -11.78
N CYS A 76 -8.10 -6.94 -12.98
CA CYS A 76 -7.34 -7.53 -14.07
C CYS A 76 -6.25 -6.61 -14.68
N GLU A 77 -6.37 -5.30 -14.48
CA GLU A 77 -5.40 -4.30 -14.93
C GLU A 77 -4.30 -4.01 -13.91
N ILE A 78 -4.64 -4.03 -12.62
CA ILE A 78 -3.74 -3.68 -11.51
C ILE A 78 -2.93 -4.89 -11.06
N LEU A 79 -3.55 -6.06 -10.91
CA LEU A 79 -2.89 -7.27 -10.37
C LEU A 79 -1.56 -7.63 -11.07
N PRO A 80 -1.42 -7.55 -12.42
CA PRO A 80 -0.15 -7.84 -13.09
C PRO A 80 0.98 -6.84 -12.82
N LYS A 81 0.66 -5.68 -12.27
CA LYS A 81 1.62 -4.58 -11.97
C LYS A 81 1.94 -4.49 -10.48
N ASP A 82 1.18 -5.18 -9.64
CA ASP A 82 1.33 -5.14 -8.19
C ASP A 82 2.35 -6.19 -7.74
N GLU A 83 3.59 -5.75 -7.56
CA GLU A 83 4.70 -6.59 -7.10
C GLU A 83 4.40 -7.30 -5.77
N VAL A 84 3.72 -6.62 -4.84
CA VAL A 84 3.41 -7.18 -3.52
C VAL A 84 2.39 -8.30 -3.68
N ALA A 85 1.31 -8.07 -4.43
CA ALA A 85 0.29 -9.07 -4.69
C ALA A 85 0.87 -10.30 -5.41
N LEU A 86 1.67 -10.07 -6.45
CA LEU A 86 2.31 -11.16 -7.21
C LEU A 86 3.23 -12.01 -6.34
N SER A 87 3.89 -11.41 -5.34
CA SER A 87 4.76 -12.14 -4.43
C SER A 87 4.03 -13.04 -3.43
N LEU A 88 2.72 -12.83 -3.24
CA LEU A 88 1.84 -13.61 -2.36
C LEU A 88 0.98 -14.62 -3.12
N LEU A 89 0.80 -14.41 -4.43
CA LEU A 89 -0.08 -15.21 -5.25
C LEU A 89 0.45 -16.63 -5.42
N ALA A 90 -0.32 -17.62 -4.98
CA ALA A 90 0.01 -19.05 -5.13
C ALA A 90 -0.61 -19.67 -6.39
N VAL A 91 -1.47 -18.93 -7.09
CA VAL A 91 -2.18 -19.36 -8.29
C VAL A 91 -1.64 -18.69 -9.55
N ASP A 92 -1.90 -19.30 -10.70
CA ASP A 92 -1.52 -18.71 -11.99
C ASP A 92 -2.32 -17.44 -12.29
N LEU A 93 -1.59 -16.36 -12.59
CA LEU A 93 -2.18 -15.05 -12.88
C LEU A 93 -3.07 -15.08 -14.13
N ASN A 94 -2.72 -15.87 -15.14
CA ASN A 94 -3.51 -15.94 -16.38
C ASN A 94 -4.81 -16.71 -16.15
N GLU A 95 -4.79 -17.78 -15.34
CA GLU A 95 -6.00 -18.49 -14.91
C GLU A 95 -6.94 -17.57 -14.15
N VAL A 96 -6.43 -16.79 -13.18
CA VAL A 96 -7.22 -15.79 -12.44
C VAL A 96 -7.87 -14.80 -13.41
N ARG A 97 -7.09 -14.19 -14.32
CA ARG A 97 -7.60 -13.19 -15.27
C ARG A 97 -8.60 -13.78 -16.25
N SER A 98 -8.38 -14.99 -16.73
CA SER A 98 -9.31 -15.67 -17.64
C SER A 98 -10.65 -15.92 -16.94
N THR A 99 -10.62 -16.36 -15.69
CA THR A 99 -11.83 -16.65 -14.90
C THR A 99 -12.63 -15.38 -14.64
N LEU A 100 -11.96 -14.30 -14.19
CA LEU A 100 -12.63 -13.02 -13.92
C LEU A 100 -13.28 -12.40 -15.17
N LYS A 101 -12.72 -12.65 -16.36
CA LYS A 101 -13.24 -12.09 -17.62
C LYS A 101 -14.40 -12.90 -18.20
N SER A 102 -14.25 -14.22 -18.35
CA SER A 102 -15.14 -15.02 -19.18
C SER A 102 -15.90 -16.15 -18.48
N SER A 103 -15.58 -16.48 -17.22
CA SER A 103 -16.25 -17.58 -16.51
C SER A 103 -17.59 -17.17 -15.88
N PRO A 104 -18.45 -18.14 -15.50
CA PRO A 104 -19.68 -17.88 -14.75
C PRO A 104 -19.45 -17.19 -13.41
N GLU A 105 -20.47 -16.53 -12.88
CA GLU A 105 -20.42 -15.73 -11.64
C GLU A 105 -19.93 -16.55 -10.43
N GLN A 106 -20.36 -17.82 -10.32
CA GLN A 106 -19.91 -18.72 -9.25
C GLN A 106 -18.39 -18.98 -9.30
N SER A 107 -17.83 -19.13 -10.50
CA SER A 107 -16.38 -19.30 -10.67
C SER A 107 -15.62 -18.01 -10.34
N LYS A 108 -16.18 -16.85 -10.68
CA LYS A 108 -15.59 -15.55 -10.30
C LYS A 108 -15.59 -15.37 -8.78
N ALA A 109 -16.70 -15.69 -8.12
CA ALA A 109 -16.81 -15.64 -6.66
C ALA A 109 -15.79 -16.56 -5.98
N ALA A 110 -15.62 -17.79 -6.47
CA ALA A 110 -14.61 -18.71 -5.95
C ALA A 110 -13.17 -18.19 -6.11
N VAL A 111 -12.85 -17.54 -7.24
CA VAL A 111 -11.55 -16.91 -7.44
C VAL A 111 -11.35 -15.70 -6.53
N ILE A 112 -12.37 -14.87 -6.35
CA ILE A 112 -12.29 -13.72 -5.44
C ILE A 112 -12.08 -14.17 -3.99
N ASP A 113 -12.83 -15.17 -3.51
CA ASP A 113 -12.65 -15.76 -2.17
C ASP A 113 -11.24 -16.35 -2.00
N LEU A 114 -10.71 -17.01 -3.03
CA LEU A 114 -9.32 -17.50 -3.02
C LEU A 114 -8.30 -16.37 -2.93
N LEU A 115 -8.48 -15.30 -3.72
CA LEU A 115 -7.61 -14.12 -3.69
C LEU A 115 -7.68 -13.43 -2.32
N ALA A 116 -8.86 -13.28 -1.73
CA ALA A 116 -9.05 -12.67 -0.42
C ALA A 116 -8.28 -13.41 0.69
N LYS A 117 -8.23 -14.75 0.61
CA LYS A 117 -7.46 -15.59 1.54
C LYS A 117 -5.94 -15.48 1.36
N GLN A 118 -5.46 -15.24 0.14
CA GLN A 118 -4.02 -15.11 -0.16
C GLN A 118 -3.50 -13.68 0.04
N LEU A 119 -4.37 -12.70 -0.19
CA LEU A 119 -4.06 -11.28 -0.27
C LEU A 119 -4.80 -10.47 0.80
N SER A 120 -5.02 -11.07 1.98
CA SER A 120 -5.62 -10.34 3.10
C SER A 120 -4.80 -9.09 3.39
N LEU A 121 -5.47 -8.00 3.80
CA LEU A 121 -4.81 -6.71 4.01
C LEU A 121 -3.63 -6.83 5.00
N THR A 122 -3.76 -7.67 6.02
CA THR A 122 -2.71 -7.94 6.99
C THR A 122 -1.48 -8.61 6.36
N GLN A 123 -1.68 -9.70 5.60
CA GLN A 123 -0.57 -10.40 4.92
C GLN A 123 0.08 -9.50 3.87
N TYR A 124 -0.73 -8.76 3.13
CA TYR A 124 -0.28 -7.80 2.14
C TYR A 124 0.57 -6.69 2.75
N LYS A 125 0.16 -6.14 3.90
CA LYS A 125 0.93 -5.14 4.65
C LYS A 125 2.31 -5.68 5.03
N VAL A 126 2.36 -6.84 5.69
CA VAL A 126 3.62 -7.45 6.12
C VAL A 126 4.54 -7.68 4.93
N ARG A 127 4.00 -8.19 3.83
CA ARG A 127 4.79 -8.44 2.62
C ARG A 127 5.28 -7.16 1.95
N CYS A 128 4.44 -6.12 1.93
CA CYS A 128 4.81 -4.80 1.42
C CYS A 128 5.96 -4.21 2.23
N GLU A 129 5.94 -4.36 3.56
CA GLU A 129 7.01 -3.90 4.46
C GLU A 129 8.32 -4.62 4.16
N GLU A 130 8.31 -5.96 4.05
CA GLU A 130 9.51 -6.76 3.70
C GLU A 130 10.14 -6.31 2.38
N ILE A 131 9.34 -6.21 1.32
CA ILE A 131 9.82 -5.84 -0.03
C ILE A 131 10.34 -4.40 -0.03
N LEU A 132 9.65 -3.48 0.65
CA LEU A 132 10.05 -2.09 0.77
C LEU A 132 11.36 -1.93 1.56
N ILE A 133 11.53 -2.65 2.67
CA ILE A 133 12.78 -2.68 3.44
C ILE A 133 13.92 -3.09 2.52
N THR A 134 13.80 -4.24 1.85
CA THR A 134 14.82 -4.72 0.90
C THR A 134 15.11 -3.71 -0.21
N ALA A 135 14.07 -3.10 -0.79
CA ALA A 135 14.24 -2.09 -1.84
C ALA A 135 15.04 -0.87 -1.36
N VAL A 136 14.85 -0.45 -0.11
CA VAL A 136 15.54 0.71 0.47
C VAL A 136 16.96 0.36 0.94
N THR A 137 17.17 -0.81 1.55
CA THR A 137 18.46 -1.20 2.14
C THR A 137 19.45 -1.75 1.12
N GLU A 138 18.96 -2.50 0.13
CA GLU A 138 19.80 -3.25 -0.83
C GLU A 138 19.68 -2.72 -2.26
N GLY A 139 18.60 -2.00 -2.56
CA GLY A 139 18.30 -1.53 -3.92
C GLY A 139 19.01 -0.25 -4.34
N HIS A 140 18.97 0.02 -5.65
CA HIS A 140 19.31 1.33 -6.24
C HIS A 140 18.19 1.86 -7.15
N ASP A 141 17.00 1.27 -7.08
CA ASP A 141 15.87 1.55 -7.95
C ASP A 141 14.88 2.50 -7.26
N LEU A 142 15.08 3.80 -7.47
CA LEU A 142 14.20 4.85 -6.94
C LEU A 142 12.76 4.73 -7.49
N PRO A 143 12.52 4.44 -8.79
CA PRO A 143 11.18 4.13 -9.28
C PRO A 143 10.46 3.02 -8.50
N ARG A 144 11.15 1.91 -8.18
CA ARG A 144 10.58 0.82 -7.37
C ARG A 144 10.28 1.26 -5.94
N ILE A 145 11.21 1.98 -5.28
CA ILE A 145 10.96 2.56 -3.95
C ILE A 145 9.73 3.47 -3.99
N ARG A 146 9.60 4.30 -5.03
CA ARG A 146 8.45 5.19 -5.21
C ARG A 146 7.13 4.41 -5.29
N ALA A 147 7.08 3.37 -6.12
CA ALA A 147 5.90 2.53 -6.27
C ALA A 147 5.53 1.86 -4.94
N LEU A 148 6.49 1.19 -4.29
CA LEU A 148 6.27 0.51 -3.01
C LEU A 148 5.89 1.47 -1.88
N THR A 149 6.46 2.67 -1.82
CA THR A 149 6.09 3.70 -0.83
C THR A 149 4.62 4.10 -1.01
N ARG A 150 4.18 4.32 -2.24
CA ARG A 150 2.76 4.65 -2.52
C ARG A 150 1.85 3.51 -2.11
N THR A 151 2.19 2.28 -2.47
CA THR A 151 1.46 1.06 -2.07
C THR A 151 1.38 0.93 -0.56
N TYR A 152 2.49 1.14 0.15
CA TYR A 152 2.54 1.05 1.61
C TYR A 152 1.69 2.13 2.28
N MET A 153 1.74 3.38 1.81
CA MET A 153 0.89 4.45 2.35
C MET A 153 -0.60 4.16 2.12
N THR A 154 -0.99 3.72 0.92
CA THR A 154 -2.36 3.26 0.66
C THR A 154 -2.76 2.12 1.59
N THR A 155 -1.85 1.17 1.86
CA THR A 155 -2.09 0.04 2.75
C THR A 155 -2.30 0.48 4.20
N LEU A 156 -1.47 1.39 4.71
CA LEU A 156 -1.62 1.92 6.07
C LEU A 156 -2.95 2.68 6.23
N LEU A 157 -3.29 3.55 5.28
CA LEU A 157 -4.55 4.29 5.31
C LEU A 157 -5.76 3.34 5.36
N ASN A 158 -5.75 2.30 4.51
CA ASN A 158 -6.81 1.30 4.49
C ASN A 158 -6.75 0.32 5.68
N SER A 159 -5.65 0.26 6.42
CA SER A 159 -5.53 -0.47 7.69
C SER A 159 -6.04 0.34 8.89
N GLY A 160 -6.57 1.55 8.66
CA GLY A 160 -7.19 2.40 9.67
C GLY A 160 -6.32 3.55 10.19
N TYR A 161 -5.06 3.65 9.77
CA TYR A 161 -4.20 4.76 10.21
C TYR A 161 -4.61 6.07 9.54
N SER A 162 -4.73 7.15 10.31
CA SER A 162 -4.99 8.47 9.72
C SER A 162 -3.74 9.02 9.01
N ALA A 163 -3.94 9.74 7.89
CA ALA A 163 -2.84 10.41 7.19
C ALA A 163 -2.04 11.35 8.11
N ARG A 164 -2.74 12.05 9.01
CA ARG A 164 -2.14 12.92 10.02
C ARG A 164 -1.23 12.16 10.98
N PHE A 165 -1.67 10.99 11.46
CA PHE A 165 -0.86 10.15 12.35
C PHE A 165 0.41 9.66 11.65
N ILE A 166 0.27 9.10 10.43
CA ILE A 166 1.43 8.61 9.65
C ILE A 166 2.41 9.76 9.36
N SER A 167 1.88 10.92 8.94
CA SER A 167 2.67 12.12 8.65
C SER A 167 3.41 12.61 9.89
N LYS A 168 2.77 12.63 11.06
CA LYS A 168 3.41 12.99 12.32
C LYS A 168 4.57 12.05 12.66
N ILE A 169 4.36 10.73 12.61
CA ILE A 169 5.42 9.74 12.88
C ILE A 169 6.58 9.93 11.90
N ALA A 170 6.29 10.07 10.61
CA ALA A 170 7.32 10.28 9.59
C ALA A 170 8.10 11.58 9.84
N GLN A 171 7.42 12.66 10.21
CA GLN A 171 8.06 13.95 10.46
C GLN A 171 8.94 13.93 11.70
N ASP A 172 8.41 13.41 12.80
CA ASP A 172 9.14 13.27 14.06
C ASP A 172 10.37 12.40 13.82
N TYR A 173 10.19 11.22 13.24
CA TYR A 173 11.28 10.26 13.04
C TYR A 173 12.34 10.72 12.02
N PHE A 174 11.97 11.26 10.85
CA PHE A 174 12.94 11.57 9.81
C PHE A 174 13.54 12.98 9.87
N PHE A 175 12.87 13.93 10.54
CA PHE A 175 13.22 15.35 10.42
C PHE A 175 13.32 16.12 11.74
N TYR A 176 12.60 15.75 12.81
CA TYR A 176 12.43 16.61 13.99
C TYR A 176 12.93 16.06 15.33
N ASP A 177 13.00 14.75 15.51
CA ASP A 177 13.54 14.19 16.75
C ASP A 177 15.07 14.41 16.87
N GLN A 178 15.64 14.01 18.01
CA GLN A 178 17.07 14.18 18.31
C GLN A 178 17.96 12.98 17.93
N ASN A 179 17.37 11.81 17.63
CA ASN A 179 18.09 10.62 17.23
C ASN A 179 18.77 10.85 15.88
N ARG A 180 19.94 10.28 15.61
CA ARG A 180 20.65 10.48 14.33
C ARG A 180 20.27 9.38 13.32
N ILE A 181 20.24 9.70 12.02
CA ILE A 181 20.09 8.69 10.96
C ILE A 181 21.41 8.52 10.23
N SER A 182 21.97 7.31 10.30
CA SER A 182 23.29 6.99 9.75
C SER A 182 23.27 5.97 8.61
N SER A 183 22.14 5.30 8.34
CA SER A 183 22.06 4.32 7.26
C SER A 183 20.63 4.07 6.79
N ASN A 184 20.50 3.44 5.61
CA ASN A 184 19.22 2.97 5.09
C ASN A 184 18.52 1.95 6.01
N LEU A 185 19.25 1.29 6.93
CA LEU A 185 18.68 0.31 7.87
C LEU A 185 17.69 0.93 8.86
N ALA A 186 17.73 2.25 9.04
CA ALA A 186 16.77 2.98 9.89
C ALA A 186 15.32 2.89 9.39
N ILE A 187 15.06 2.35 8.19
CA ILE A 187 13.70 2.01 7.75
C ILE A 187 13.03 0.94 8.63
N ASN A 188 13.80 0.00 9.20
CA ASN A 188 13.26 -1.08 10.02
C ASN A 188 12.59 -0.52 11.28
N GLU A 189 13.26 0.41 11.95
CA GLU A 189 12.72 1.09 13.13
C GLU A 189 11.49 1.93 12.76
N PHE A 190 11.53 2.66 11.63
CA PHE A 190 10.35 3.40 11.15
C PHE A 190 9.12 2.49 10.95
N ILE A 191 9.30 1.36 10.28
CA ILE A 191 8.21 0.42 10.01
C ILE A 191 7.68 -0.19 11.32
N SER A 192 8.55 -0.41 12.32
CA SER A 192 8.14 -0.99 13.60
C SER A 192 7.09 -0.17 14.36
N PHE A 193 7.00 1.15 14.12
CA PHE A 193 5.94 2.00 14.67
C PHE A 193 4.53 1.60 14.21
N PHE A 194 4.41 0.79 13.15
CA PHE A 194 3.14 0.34 12.59
C PHE A 194 2.89 -1.17 12.81
N PHE A 195 3.68 -1.84 13.65
CA PHE A 195 3.48 -3.25 14.02
C PHE A 195 2.47 -3.44 15.15
N SER A 196 2.42 -2.51 16.11
CA SER A 196 1.66 -2.68 17.37
C SER A 196 0.78 -1.49 17.74
N SER A 197 0.87 -0.39 17.00
CA SER A 197 0.04 0.78 17.23
C SER A 197 -1.39 0.46 16.77
N GLU A 198 -2.37 0.48 17.68
CA GLU A 198 -3.76 0.51 17.26
C GLU A 198 -3.98 1.76 16.38
N PRO A 199 -4.67 1.64 15.24
CA PRO A 199 -4.99 2.80 14.42
C PRO A 199 -5.79 3.80 15.27
N GLU A 200 -5.29 5.04 15.43
CA GLU A 200 -6.09 6.09 16.07
C GLU A 200 -7.37 6.31 15.24
N PRO A 201 -8.56 6.27 15.86
CA PRO A 201 -9.81 6.45 15.14
C PRO A 201 -9.81 7.82 14.45
N HIS A 202 -10.31 7.87 13.20
CA HIS A 202 -10.54 9.11 12.49
C HIS A 202 -11.37 10.07 13.35
N SER A 203 -10.71 11.04 13.97
CA SER A 203 -11.38 12.13 14.65
C SER A 203 -11.98 13.04 13.59
N PHE A 204 -13.25 12.80 13.24
CA PHE A 204 -14.08 13.77 12.56
C PHE A 204 -14.37 14.92 13.54
N LEU A 205 -13.56 15.97 13.47
CA LEU A 205 -13.87 17.28 14.04
C LEU A 205 -13.61 18.35 12.99
#